data_AF-W2TDM3-F1
#
_entry.id   AF-W2TDM3-F1
#
_cell.length_a   1.000
_cell.length_b   1.000
_cell.length_c   1.000
_cell.angle_alpha   90.00
_cell.angle_beta   90.00
_cell.angle_gamma   90.00
#
_symmetry.space_group_name_H-M   'P 1'
#
loop_
_entity.id
_entity.type
_entity.pdbx_description
1 polymer ?
#
loop_
_entity_poly.entity_id
_entity_poly.type
_entity_poly.pdbx_seq_one_letter_code
_entity_poly.pdbx_strand_id
1 'polypeptide(L)'
;MSGNWMWAAKCEGEGVRLVEACDALCKALADVGCAIDGGKDSLSMAAKVDNELVKAPGTLVLSAYAPCPDVMKTVTPNFKGPRMHDVSDGGFIVALLEMAFAGNVGIRADIRCETDPITFLFAEEAGVFLEVEHEHSAAVMNEFRGHSMVVGEVFSTYGPGANIEIRVNGGCVVNESLVTLREVWEETSHRLGLMQTDAACLQEAKQVRSTTELIAYIAPFEWGPVLVSNSAHYITSAPRVAIIREEGSNGDREMAAAFAIAGFQPHDVTMTDLLGGHTLEQYRVVAFVGGFSYADVLGSAKGWAAAIRYNPVVRLEFLRFQHRRDTLSFGVCNGCQLMAHLGWIGEYEGAPSVFLAENRCGRFESSFGPVRIEQSPSIWLRGMEGAVLGLWSSHGEGRFTYRSSNVLSALRKSHQIAVRYVDSEGQPSMKYPWNPNGSEDSVAAICSEDGRHLAMMPHSDRSFLSWQWPDYPRDWVSEDCAAPWLKMFQNAYSWIQEN
;
A
#
# COMPACT_ATOMS: atom_id res chain seq x y z
N MET A 1 2.84 12.82 -22.54
CA MET A 1 1.48 12.58 -22.02
C MET A 1 0.74 11.62 -22.96
N SER A 2 -0.24 10.87 -22.44
CA SER A 2 -1.16 10.06 -23.26
C SER A 2 -2.50 10.76 -23.41
N GLY A 3 -3.01 10.87 -24.63
CA GLY A 3 -4.33 11.45 -24.93
C GLY A 3 -5.31 10.39 -25.40
N ASN A 4 -6.38 10.15 -24.63
CA ASN A 4 -7.42 9.17 -24.95
C ASN A 4 -8.73 9.88 -25.28
N TRP A 5 -9.23 9.67 -26.49
CA TRP A 5 -10.38 10.38 -27.03
C TRP A 5 -11.60 9.46 -27.14
N MET A 6 -12.64 9.74 -26.37
CA MET A 6 -13.93 9.06 -26.45
C MET A 6 -14.94 10.03 -27.04
N TRP A 7 -15.39 9.77 -28.27
CA TRP A 7 -16.22 10.72 -29.01
C TRP A 7 -17.28 10.01 -29.85
N ALA A 8 -18.44 10.65 -30.04
CA ALA A 8 -19.46 10.21 -30.98
C ALA A 8 -19.25 10.84 -32.38
N ALA A 9 -18.04 10.73 -32.95
CA ALA A 9 -17.60 11.56 -34.09
C ALA A 9 -18.43 11.41 -35.38
N LYS A 10 -19.17 10.30 -35.53
CA LYS A 10 -20.09 10.07 -36.65
C LYS A 10 -21.44 10.79 -36.50
N CYS A 11 -21.75 11.32 -35.32
CA CYS A 11 -22.93 12.13 -35.12
C CYS A 11 -22.73 13.54 -35.68
N GLU A 12 -23.82 14.16 -36.09
CA GLU A 12 -23.82 15.51 -36.67
C GLU A 12 -23.10 16.52 -35.76
N GLY A 13 -22.16 17.28 -36.34
CA GLY A 13 -21.37 18.31 -35.65
C GLY A 13 -20.22 17.79 -34.76
N GLU A 14 -20.24 16.54 -34.33
CA GLU A 14 -19.26 16.03 -33.36
C GLU A 14 -17.85 15.88 -33.93
N GLY A 15 -17.72 15.54 -35.23
CA GLY A 15 -16.41 15.49 -35.88
C GLY A 15 -15.69 16.85 -35.93
N VAL A 16 -16.43 17.94 -36.09
CA VAL A 16 -15.86 19.31 -36.09
C VAL A 16 -15.39 19.68 -34.68
N ARG A 17 -16.24 19.41 -33.67
CA ARG A 17 -15.89 19.67 -32.26
C ARG A 17 -14.64 18.91 -31.81
N LEU A 18 -14.48 17.67 -32.28
CA LEU A 18 -13.27 16.89 -32.00
C LEU A 18 -12.01 17.58 -32.57
N VAL A 19 -12.08 18.09 -33.81
CA VAL A 19 -10.96 18.83 -34.43
C VAL A 19 -10.66 20.11 -33.65
N GLU A 20 -11.67 20.88 -33.28
CA GLU A 20 -11.50 22.11 -32.48
C GLU A 20 -10.88 21.81 -31.12
N ALA A 21 -11.33 20.75 -30.43
CA ALA A 21 -10.77 20.33 -29.16
C ALA A 21 -9.30 19.88 -29.30
N CYS A 22 -8.96 19.17 -30.39
CA CYS A 22 -7.58 18.77 -30.69
C CYS A 22 -6.68 19.99 -30.92
N ASP A 23 -7.12 20.94 -31.74
CA ASP A 23 -6.39 22.18 -32.02
C ASP A 23 -6.17 23.02 -30.75
N ALA A 24 -7.19 23.10 -29.88
CA ALA A 24 -7.10 23.79 -28.60
C ALA A 24 -6.09 23.11 -27.66
N LEU A 25 -6.14 21.77 -27.56
CA LEU A 25 -5.20 21.00 -26.76
C LEU A 25 -3.76 21.19 -27.25
N CYS A 26 -3.52 21.12 -28.57
CA CYS A 26 -2.19 21.30 -29.14
C CYS A 26 -1.60 22.68 -28.80
N LYS A 27 -2.41 23.74 -28.85
CA LYS A 27 -1.99 25.09 -28.46
C LYS A 27 -1.65 25.15 -26.97
N ALA A 28 -2.55 24.67 -26.12
CA ALA A 28 -2.33 24.66 -24.67
C ALA A 28 -1.08 23.87 -24.26
N LEU A 29 -0.86 22.69 -24.87
CA LEU A 29 0.33 21.86 -24.60
C LEU A 29 1.62 22.52 -25.10
N ALA A 30 1.58 23.21 -26.25
CA ALA A 30 2.72 23.96 -26.75
C ALA A 30 3.12 25.09 -25.78
N ASP A 31 2.15 25.80 -25.20
CA ASP A 31 2.39 26.88 -24.24
C ASP A 31 3.06 26.37 -22.95
N VAL A 32 2.71 25.17 -22.47
CA VAL A 32 3.30 24.55 -21.27
C VAL A 32 4.51 23.65 -21.59
N GLY A 33 4.96 23.60 -22.85
CA GLY A 33 6.11 22.78 -23.27
C GLY A 33 5.91 21.27 -23.13
N CYS A 34 4.67 20.79 -23.17
CA CYS A 34 4.31 19.38 -23.09
C CYS A 34 3.89 18.83 -24.45
N ALA A 35 3.91 17.51 -24.61
CA ALA A 35 3.46 16.83 -25.83
C ALA A 35 2.63 15.58 -25.53
N ILE A 36 1.74 15.24 -26.46
CA ILE A 36 1.11 13.92 -26.54
C ILE A 36 2.04 13.00 -27.34
N ASP A 37 2.59 11.98 -26.69
CA ASP A 37 3.51 11.00 -27.29
C ASP A 37 2.95 9.56 -27.23
N GLY A 38 1.73 9.39 -26.70
CA GLY A 38 0.94 8.16 -26.75
C GLY A 38 -0.56 8.46 -26.72
N GLY A 39 -1.40 7.47 -26.99
CA GLY A 39 -2.86 7.68 -26.94
C GLY A 39 -3.66 6.67 -27.75
N LYS A 40 -4.99 6.82 -27.68
CA LYS A 40 -5.95 6.02 -28.44
C LYS A 40 -7.25 6.78 -28.66
N ASP A 41 -8.02 6.40 -29.67
CA ASP A 41 -9.36 6.91 -29.91
C ASP A 41 -10.44 5.82 -29.86
N SER A 42 -11.64 6.23 -29.48
CA SER A 42 -12.90 5.49 -29.57
C SER A 42 -13.97 6.45 -30.12
N LEU A 43 -14.23 6.37 -31.43
CA LEU A 43 -15.00 7.38 -32.18
C LEU A 43 -16.47 7.01 -32.43
N SER A 44 -16.95 5.96 -31.75
CA SER A 44 -18.34 5.48 -31.84
C SER A 44 -19.04 5.46 -30.49
N MET A 45 -18.81 6.48 -29.65
CA MET A 45 -19.39 6.59 -28.30
C MET A 45 -20.86 7.03 -28.33
N ALA A 46 -21.67 6.30 -29.09
CA ALA A 46 -23.11 6.46 -29.16
C ALA A 46 -23.77 5.09 -29.27
N ALA A 47 -24.92 4.94 -28.63
CA ALA A 47 -25.72 3.73 -28.67
C ALA A 47 -27.17 4.09 -29.00
N LYS A 48 -27.84 3.22 -29.76
CA LYS A 48 -29.28 3.33 -29.95
C LYS A 48 -29.96 2.50 -28.88
N VAL A 49 -30.74 3.14 -28.02
CA VAL A 49 -31.55 2.50 -26.99
C VAL A 49 -33.00 2.73 -27.36
N ASP A 50 -33.73 1.64 -27.62
CA ASP A 50 -35.04 1.68 -28.27
C ASP A 50 -35.03 2.49 -29.58
N ASN A 51 -35.74 3.62 -29.62
CA ASN A 51 -35.79 4.53 -30.76
C ASN A 51 -34.99 5.82 -30.54
N GLU A 52 -34.26 5.93 -29.43
CA GLU A 52 -33.48 7.11 -29.08
C GLU A 52 -31.98 6.88 -29.29
N LEU A 53 -31.31 7.93 -29.77
CA LEU A 53 -29.85 7.93 -29.89
C LEU A 53 -29.27 8.55 -28.62
N VAL A 54 -28.61 7.71 -27.82
CA VAL A 54 -27.88 8.15 -26.63
C VAL A 54 -26.43 8.35 -27.02
N LYS A 55 -25.93 9.58 -26.86
CA LYS A 55 -24.54 9.97 -27.14
C LYS A 55 -23.80 10.18 -25.83
N ALA A 56 -22.58 9.66 -25.72
CA ALA A 56 -21.66 10.16 -24.71
C ALA A 56 -21.22 11.59 -25.08
N PRO A 57 -20.94 12.44 -24.09
CA PRO A 57 -20.21 13.69 -24.32
C PRO A 57 -18.86 13.42 -25.01
N GLY A 58 -18.34 14.41 -25.72
CA GLY A 58 -16.94 14.37 -26.15
C GLY A 58 -16.04 14.39 -24.92
N THR A 59 -15.21 13.37 -24.76
CA THR A 59 -14.37 13.19 -23.58
C THR A 59 -12.92 12.98 -23.99
N LEU A 60 -12.04 13.83 -23.46
CA LEU A 60 -10.60 13.65 -23.51
C LEU A 60 -10.11 13.25 -22.12
N VAL A 61 -9.40 12.14 -22.04
CA VAL A 61 -8.67 11.73 -20.83
C VAL A 61 -7.18 11.89 -21.08
N LEU A 62 -6.55 12.76 -20.29
CA LEU A 62 -5.11 12.98 -20.31
C LEU A 62 -4.44 12.20 -19.18
N SER A 63 -3.42 11.42 -19.52
CA SER A 63 -2.53 10.80 -18.53
C SER A 63 -1.15 11.43 -18.64
N ALA A 64 -0.74 12.14 -17.59
CA ALA A 64 0.58 12.74 -17.51
C ALA A 64 1.61 11.75 -16.95
N TYR A 65 2.81 11.78 -17.50
CA TYR A 65 3.94 10.98 -17.03
C TYR A 65 5.24 11.73 -17.33
N ALA A 66 6.23 11.52 -16.48
CA ALA A 66 7.58 12.03 -16.64
C ALA A 66 8.60 10.93 -16.34
N PRO A 67 9.74 10.88 -17.04
CA PRO A 67 10.80 9.95 -16.71
C PRO A 67 11.34 10.27 -15.31
N CYS A 68 11.50 9.25 -14.48
CA CYS A 68 12.18 9.33 -13.20
C CYS A 68 13.46 8.46 -13.27
N PRO A 69 14.61 9.04 -13.65
CA PRO A 69 15.84 8.27 -13.84
C PRO A 69 16.40 7.68 -12.55
N ASP A 70 16.08 8.30 -11.41
CA ASP A 70 16.55 7.90 -10.09
C ASP A 70 15.40 8.12 -9.09
N VAL A 71 14.75 7.02 -8.68
CA VAL A 71 13.63 7.06 -7.73
C VAL A 71 14.05 7.53 -6.34
N MET A 72 15.36 7.49 -6.02
CA MET A 72 15.88 8.02 -4.76
C MET A 72 16.07 9.54 -4.81
N LYS A 73 16.02 10.14 -6.01
CA LYS A 73 16.08 11.59 -6.25
C LYS A 73 14.76 12.12 -6.78
N THR A 74 13.65 11.49 -6.38
CA THR A 74 12.33 12.05 -6.63
C THR A 74 12.16 13.31 -5.81
N VAL A 75 11.95 14.43 -6.49
CA VAL A 75 11.25 15.56 -5.88
C VAL A 75 9.80 15.16 -5.87
N THR A 76 9.32 14.64 -4.74
CA THR A 76 7.89 14.54 -4.54
C THR A 76 7.33 15.97 -4.57
N PRO A 77 6.13 16.20 -5.11
CA PRO A 77 5.42 17.47 -4.90
C PRO A 77 5.10 17.71 -3.40
N ASN A 78 5.59 16.85 -2.51
CA ASN A 78 6.05 17.20 -1.19
C ASN A 78 7.25 18.17 -1.29
N PHE A 79 6.98 19.41 -1.70
CA PHE A 79 7.63 20.53 -1.02
C PHE A 79 7.65 20.18 0.47
N LYS A 80 8.76 20.35 1.20
CA LYS A 80 8.88 19.96 2.61
C LYS A 80 7.85 20.74 3.50
N GLY A 81 6.57 20.38 3.41
CA GLY A 81 5.41 21.31 3.47
C GLY A 81 5.32 22.18 2.19
N PRO A 82 4.15 22.40 1.54
CA PRO A 82 2.76 22.14 1.99
C PRO A 82 2.07 20.85 1.55
N ARG A 83 0.99 20.46 2.25
CA ARG A 83 -0.04 19.53 1.70
C ARG A 83 -0.79 20.24 0.58
N MET A 84 -1.19 19.51 -0.46
CA MET A 84 -1.77 20.12 -1.67
C MET A 84 -2.96 19.33 -2.20
N HIS A 85 -3.95 20.03 -2.75
CA HIS A 85 -5.06 19.43 -3.48
C HIS A 85 -5.59 20.40 -4.55
N ASP A 86 -5.84 19.92 -5.75
CA ASP A 86 -6.38 20.73 -6.85
C ASP A 86 -7.89 20.89 -6.77
N VAL A 87 -8.40 21.89 -7.49
CA VAL A 87 -9.84 22.11 -7.69
C VAL A 87 -10.25 21.40 -8.98
N SER A 88 -11.20 20.48 -8.86
CA SER A 88 -11.76 19.71 -9.96
C SER A 88 -13.27 19.49 -9.74
N ASP A 89 -13.77 18.25 -9.88
CA ASP A 89 -15.20 17.93 -9.76
C ASP A 89 -15.76 18.35 -8.38
N GLY A 90 -16.89 19.04 -8.38
CA GLY A 90 -17.50 19.59 -7.17
C GLY A 90 -16.86 20.90 -6.67
N GLY A 91 -15.79 21.33 -7.31
CA GLY A 91 -15.23 22.68 -7.20
C GLY A 91 -14.48 22.97 -5.90
N PHE A 92 -14.30 24.27 -5.65
CA PHE A 92 -13.52 24.82 -4.54
C PHE A 92 -13.84 24.18 -3.18
N ILE A 93 -15.12 23.97 -2.89
CA ILE A 93 -15.56 23.42 -1.60
C ILE A 93 -15.18 21.94 -1.44
N VAL A 94 -15.32 21.12 -2.49
CA VAL A 94 -15.02 19.69 -2.40
C VAL A 94 -13.52 19.48 -2.20
N ALA A 95 -12.67 20.20 -2.94
CA ALA A 95 -11.23 20.14 -2.76
C ALA A 95 -10.81 20.49 -1.32
N LEU A 96 -11.41 21.52 -0.73
CA LEU A 96 -11.15 21.91 0.66
C LEU A 96 -11.62 20.85 1.67
N LEU A 97 -12.79 20.25 1.44
CA LEU A 97 -13.32 19.16 2.27
C LEU A 97 -12.45 17.91 2.19
N GLU A 98 -11.98 17.53 1.00
CA GLU A 98 -11.13 16.36 0.80
C GLU A 98 -9.77 16.53 1.47
N MET A 99 -9.19 17.74 1.47
CA MET A 99 -8.01 18.03 2.30
C MET A 99 -8.27 17.79 3.79
N ALA A 100 -9.41 18.24 4.31
CA ALA A 100 -9.79 18.00 5.70
C ALA A 100 -9.97 16.50 5.99
N PHE A 101 -10.63 15.77 5.08
CA PHE A 101 -10.84 14.32 5.21
C PHE A 101 -9.54 13.53 5.20
N ALA A 102 -8.64 13.84 4.27
CA ALA A 102 -7.34 13.19 4.13
C ALA A 102 -6.42 13.48 5.32
N GLY A 103 -6.41 14.71 5.82
CA GLY A 103 -5.68 15.07 7.04
C GLY A 103 -6.35 14.57 8.33
N ASN A 104 -7.62 14.15 8.26
CA ASN A 104 -8.48 13.87 9.40
C ASN A 104 -8.53 15.03 10.42
N VAL A 105 -8.53 16.29 9.93
CA VAL A 105 -8.35 17.53 10.72
C VAL A 105 -9.52 18.50 10.58
N GLY A 106 -9.72 19.35 11.60
CA GLY A 106 -10.65 20.46 11.51
C GLY A 106 -10.13 21.61 10.64
N ILE A 107 -11.03 22.35 9.99
CA ILE A 107 -10.67 23.53 9.18
C ILE A 107 -11.62 24.70 9.47
N ARG A 108 -11.09 25.92 9.36
CA ARG A 108 -11.89 27.15 9.29
C ARG A 108 -11.49 27.96 8.08
N ALA A 109 -12.40 28.12 7.13
CA ALA A 109 -12.23 28.97 5.96
C ALA A 109 -13.10 30.24 6.06
N ASP A 110 -12.50 31.40 5.77
CA ASP A 110 -13.18 32.69 5.66
C ASP A 110 -12.92 33.27 4.29
N ILE A 111 -13.88 33.07 3.40
CA ILE A 111 -13.78 33.34 1.97
C ILE A 111 -14.47 34.66 1.65
N ARG A 112 -13.83 35.47 0.82
CA ARG A 112 -14.44 36.67 0.24
C ARG A 112 -14.56 36.49 -1.26
N CYS A 113 -15.77 36.65 -1.78
CA CYS A 113 -16.04 36.57 -3.21
C CYS A 113 -17.03 37.67 -3.63
N GLU A 114 -16.87 38.15 -4.86
CA GLU A 114 -17.78 39.14 -5.46
C GLU A 114 -19.00 38.49 -6.10
N THR A 115 -18.88 37.22 -6.48
CA THR A 115 -19.95 36.41 -7.06
C THR A 115 -20.86 35.83 -5.98
N ASP A 116 -21.98 35.26 -6.42
CA ASP A 116 -22.83 34.44 -5.58
C ASP A 116 -22.03 33.30 -4.90
N PRO A 117 -22.20 33.05 -3.58
CA PRO A 117 -21.44 32.04 -2.84
C PRO A 117 -21.53 30.63 -3.42
N ILE A 118 -22.69 30.19 -3.91
CA ILE A 118 -22.85 28.85 -4.48
C ILE A 118 -22.02 28.75 -5.77
N THR A 119 -22.13 29.76 -6.62
CA THR A 119 -21.34 29.82 -7.87
C THR A 119 -19.84 29.78 -7.59
N PHE A 120 -19.36 30.49 -6.58
CA PHE A 120 -17.95 30.47 -6.20
C PHE A 120 -17.51 29.11 -5.65
N LEU A 121 -18.27 28.55 -4.69
CA LEU A 121 -17.88 27.33 -3.98
C LEU A 121 -17.87 26.10 -4.88
N PHE A 122 -18.78 26.03 -5.86
CA PHE A 122 -18.89 24.92 -6.81
C PHE A 122 -18.26 25.22 -8.17
N ALA A 123 -17.47 26.30 -8.29
CA ALA A 123 -16.70 26.54 -9.50
C ALA A 123 -15.59 25.48 -9.63
N GLU A 124 -15.57 24.80 -10.77
CA GLU A 124 -14.57 23.78 -11.15
C GLU A 124 -13.45 24.39 -12.01
N GLU A 125 -13.20 25.70 -11.82
CA GLU A 125 -12.09 26.40 -12.46
C GLU A 125 -10.75 25.86 -11.92
N ALA A 126 -9.75 25.77 -12.79
CA ALA A 126 -8.44 25.22 -12.42
C ALA A 126 -7.81 26.02 -11.27
N GLY A 127 -7.48 25.33 -10.19
CA GLY A 127 -6.92 25.92 -8.98
C GLY A 127 -6.24 24.90 -8.10
N VAL A 128 -5.50 25.36 -7.10
CA VAL A 128 -4.80 24.49 -6.15
C VAL A 128 -4.75 25.10 -4.76
N PHE A 129 -4.99 24.27 -3.74
CA PHE A 129 -4.80 24.62 -2.34
C PHE A 129 -3.43 24.17 -1.86
N LEU A 130 -2.82 24.98 -1.00
CA LEU A 130 -1.53 24.70 -0.36
C LEU A 130 -1.66 24.95 1.16
N GLU A 131 -1.48 23.91 1.96
CA GLU A 131 -1.41 23.99 3.43
C GLU A 131 0.03 24.23 3.89
N VAL A 132 0.36 25.48 4.22
CA VAL A 132 1.70 25.90 4.65
C VAL A 132 1.74 26.18 6.14
N GLU A 133 2.93 26.05 6.74
CA GLU A 133 3.15 26.56 8.10
C GLU A 133 2.97 28.08 8.12
N HIS A 134 2.34 28.59 9.19
CA HIS A 134 1.95 30.01 9.29
C HIS A 134 3.14 30.95 9.06
N GLU A 135 4.33 30.62 9.59
CA GLU A 135 5.55 31.41 9.42
C GLU A 135 6.08 31.48 7.98
N HIS A 136 5.71 30.52 7.13
CA HIS A 136 6.13 30.47 5.72
C HIS A 136 5.07 31.04 4.77
N SER A 137 3.85 31.30 5.23
CA SER A 137 2.72 31.77 4.41
C SER A 137 3.04 33.00 3.56
N ALA A 138 3.64 34.04 4.16
CA ALA A 138 3.99 35.27 3.46
C ALA A 138 5.05 35.06 2.38
N ALA A 139 6.04 34.21 2.63
CA ALA A 139 7.08 33.88 1.65
C ALA A 139 6.48 33.14 0.46
N VAL A 140 5.64 32.13 0.72
CA VAL A 140 4.97 31.36 -0.34
C VAL A 140 4.05 32.24 -1.18
N MET A 141 3.23 33.10 -0.57
CA MET A 141 2.37 34.02 -1.32
C MET A 141 3.13 34.99 -2.22
N ASN A 142 4.32 35.45 -1.80
CA ASN A 142 5.15 36.32 -2.61
C ASN A 142 5.64 35.62 -3.89
N GLU A 143 5.90 34.31 -3.85
CA GLU A 143 6.30 33.53 -5.03
C GLU A 143 5.17 33.48 -6.09
N PHE A 144 3.91 33.47 -5.66
CA PHE A 144 2.75 33.48 -6.56
C PHE A 144 2.37 34.87 -7.10
N ARG A 145 3.15 35.93 -6.78
CA ARG A 145 3.04 37.28 -7.37
C ARG A 145 1.62 37.87 -7.35
N GLY A 146 0.86 37.59 -6.29
CA GLY A 146 -0.50 38.10 -6.12
C GLY A 146 -1.61 37.25 -6.76
N HIS A 147 -1.27 36.09 -7.33
CA HIS A 147 -2.24 35.08 -7.80
C HIS A 147 -2.60 34.04 -6.73
N SER A 148 -2.48 34.41 -5.45
CA SER A 148 -2.75 33.55 -4.30
C SER A 148 -3.54 34.31 -3.24
N MET A 149 -4.35 33.58 -2.47
CA MET A 149 -5.04 34.13 -1.30
C MET A 149 -4.99 33.15 -0.14
N VAL A 150 -5.03 33.68 1.09
CA VAL A 150 -5.26 32.85 2.28
C VAL A 150 -6.75 32.58 2.38
N VAL A 151 -7.10 31.30 2.40
CA VAL A 151 -8.50 30.84 2.45
C VAL A 151 -8.93 30.49 3.87
N GLY A 152 -8.01 30.05 4.71
CA GLY A 152 -8.34 29.58 6.05
C GLY A 152 -7.17 29.01 6.83
N GLU A 153 -7.50 28.39 7.96
CA GLU A 153 -6.60 27.74 8.90
C GLU A 153 -7.01 26.28 9.13
N VAL A 154 -6.01 25.44 9.44
CA VAL A 154 -6.18 24.03 9.80
C VAL A 154 -5.89 23.87 11.29
N PHE A 155 -6.67 23.04 11.98
CA PHE A 155 -6.52 22.79 13.41
C PHE A 155 -6.07 21.35 13.68
N SER A 156 -5.17 21.18 14.64
CA SER A 156 -4.69 19.87 15.12
C SER A 156 -5.69 19.17 16.04
N THR A 157 -6.99 19.23 15.70
CA THR A 157 -8.04 18.43 16.32
C THR A 157 -8.48 17.41 15.29
N TYR A 158 -8.45 16.13 15.66
CA TYR A 158 -8.58 15.04 14.72
C TYR A 158 -9.89 14.28 14.84
N GLY A 159 -10.31 13.63 13.74
CA GLY A 159 -11.40 12.65 13.72
C GLY A 159 -12.70 13.16 14.33
N PRO A 160 -13.29 12.48 15.33
CA PRO A 160 -14.59 12.85 15.90
C PRO A 160 -14.62 14.21 16.61
N GLY A 161 -13.47 14.74 17.02
CA GLY A 161 -13.38 16.09 17.60
C GLY A 161 -13.26 17.21 16.57
N ALA A 162 -12.96 16.88 15.31
CA ALA A 162 -12.70 17.84 14.26
C ALA A 162 -13.99 18.47 13.72
N ASN A 163 -13.97 19.78 13.52
CA ASN A 163 -15.09 20.55 12.95
C ASN A 163 -14.66 21.26 11.67
N ILE A 164 -15.59 21.40 10.73
CA ILE A 164 -15.42 22.10 9.46
C ILE A 164 -16.31 23.35 9.50
N GLU A 165 -15.69 24.52 9.47
CA GLU A 165 -16.36 25.81 9.41
C GLU A 165 -15.98 26.54 8.12
N ILE A 166 -16.97 26.85 7.28
CA ILE A 166 -16.78 27.64 6.06
C ILE A 166 -17.70 28.84 6.11
N ARG A 167 -17.11 30.02 5.97
CA ARG A 167 -17.82 31.30 5.87
C ARG A 167 -17.53 31.93 4.52
N VAL A 168 -18.57 32.51 3.93
CA VAL A 168 -18.45 33.30 2.69
C VAL A 168 -19.07 34.67 2.93
N ASN A 169 -18.29 35.73 2.72
CA ASN A 169 -18.72 37.12 2.95
C ASN A 169 -19.31 37.34 4.36
N GLY A 170 -18.73 36.66 5.37
CA GLY A 170 -19.17 36.69 6.77
C GLY A 170 -20.35 35.78 7.13
N GLY A 171 -21.07 35.26 6.13
CA GLY A 171 -22.16 34.30 6.32
C GLY A 171 -21.63 32.88 6.52
N CYS A 172 -22.12 32.16 7.54
CA CYS A 172 -21.77 30.77 7.76
C CYS A 172 -22.52 29.88 6.76
N VAL A 173 -21.80 29.13 5.92
CA VAL A 173 -22.37 28.22 4.92
C VAL A 173 -22.22 26.76 5.32
N VAL A 174 -21.12 26.41 6.02
CA VAL A 174 -20.90 25.09 6.60
C VAL A 174 -20.41 25.26 8.04
N ASN A 175 -21.02 24.53 8.97
CA ASN A 175 -20.52 24.37 10.33
C ASN A 175 -20.99 23.01 10.82
N GLU A 176 -20.18 21.98 10.59
CA GLU A 176 -20.54 20.59 10.81
C GLU A 176 -19.31 19.77 11.19
N SER A 177 -19.51 18.64 11.86
CA SER A 177 -18.40 17.76 12.21
C SER A 177 -17.76 17.16 10.96
N LEU A 178 -16.44 16.99 11.00
CA LEU A 178 -15.68 16.33 9.92
C LEU A 178 -16.23 14.94 9.63
N VAL A 179 -16.56 14.18 10.68
CA VAL A 179 -17.08 12.81 10.54
C VAL A 179 -18.42 12.81 9.82
N THR A 180 -19.34 13.72 10.15
CA THR A 180 -20.64 13.82 9.45
C THR A 180 -20.44 14.04 7.95
N LEU A 181 -19.62 15.03 7.57
CA LEU A 181 -19.41 15.37 6.17
C LEU A 181 -18.67 14.26 5.41
N ARG A 182 -17.68 13.62 6.03
CA ARG A 182 -17.00 12.46 5.45
C ARG A 182 -17.95 11.28 5.25
N GLU A 183 -18.87 11.04 6.18
CA GLU A 183 -19.85 9.96 6.01
C GLU A 183 -20.83 10.21 4.85
N VAL A 184 -21.15 11.47 4.55
CA VAL A 184 -21.91 11.82 3.34
C VAL A 184 -21.10 11.53 2.08
N TRP A 185 -19.81 11.92 2.06
CA TRP A 185 -18.89 11.66 0.95
C TRP A 185 -18.69 10.15 0.70
N GLU A 186 -18.58 9.36 1.78
CA GLU A 186 -18.37 7.90 1.72
C GLU A 186 -19.62 7.08 1.34
N GLU A 187 -20.81 7.68 1.31
CA GLU A 187 -22.08 6.92 1.16
C GLU A 187 -22.13 6.15 -0.16
N THR A 188 -21.63 6.70 -1.26
CA THR A 188 -21.58 5.99 -2.55
C THR A 188 -20.70 4.74 -2.47
N SER A 189 -19.50 4.87 -1.90
CA SER A 189 -18.58 3.74 -1.68
C SER A 189 -19.19 2.71 -0.74
N HIS A 190 -19.90 3.13 0.31
CA HIS A 190 -20.62 2.25 1.21
C HIS A 190 -21.70 1.44 0.49
N ARG A 191 -22.50 2.07 -0.39
CA ARG A 191 -23.55 1.40 -1.16
C ARG A 191 -23.00 0.37 -2.16
N LEU A 192 -21.91 0.69 -2.83
CA LEU A 192 -21.20 -0.27 -3.69
C LEU A 192 -20.59 -1.40 -2.86
N GLY A 193 -20.06 -1.08 -1.68
CA GLY A 193 -19.58 -2.04 -0.70
C GLY A 193 -20.64 -3.08 -0.33
N LEU A 194 -21.88 -2.67 -0.05
CA LEU A 194 -22.98 -3.58 0.31
C LEU A 194 -23.29 -4.64 -0.77
N MET A 195 -22.84 -4.43 -2.01
CA MET A 195 -23.02 -5.39 -3.11
C MET A 195 -21.87 -6.40 -3.23
N GLN A 196 -20.72 -6.13 -2.58
CA GLN A 196 -19.45 -6.82 -2.88
C GLN A 196 -18.68 -7.26 -1.63
N THR A 197 -18.96 -6.71 -0.46
CA THR A 197 -18.24 -6.92 0.80
C THR A 197 -19.20 -7.42 1.87
N ASP A 198 -18.70 -8.25 2.81
CA ASP A 198 -19.44 -8.64 4.00
C ASP A 198 -20.00 -7.43 4.77
N ALA A 199 -21.30 -7.47 5.10
CA ALA A 199 -22.01 -6.35 5.71
C ALA A 199 -21.50 -6.01 7.12
N ALA A 200 -21.08 -7.01 7.90
CA ALA A 200 -20.52 -6.77 9.23
C ALA A 200 -19.16 -6.06 9.13
N CYS A 201 -18.31 -6.49 8.20
CA CYS A 201 -17.03 -5.81 7.93
C CYS A 201 -17.24 -4.35 7.50
N LEU A 202 -18.21 -4.05 6.63
CA LEU A 202 -18.52 -2.66 6.26
C LEU A 202 -18.98 -1.81 7.44
N GLN A 203 -19.80 -2.39 8.33
CA GLN A 203 -20.25 -1.70 9.53
C GLN A 203 -19.09 -1.42 10.50
N GLU A 204 -18.17 -2.37 10.66
CA GLU A 204 -16.94 -2.21 11.43
C GLU A 204 -16.06 -1.10 10.83
N ALA A 205 -15.86 -1.08 9.51
CA ALA A 205 -15.08 -0.02 8.83
C ALA A 205 -15.67 1.37 9.06
N LYS A 206 -17.00 1.50 8.97
CA LYS A 206 -17.69 2.76 9.28
C LYS A 206 -17.48 3.18 10.74
N GLN A 207 -17.56 2.25 11.69
CA GLN A 207 -17.28 2.54 13.09
C GLN A 207 -15.82 2.98 13.30
N VAL A 208 -14.86 2.26 12.72
CA VAL A 208 -13.43 2.60 12.81
C VAL A 208 -13.18 4.01 12.27
N ARG A 209 -13.68 4.31 11.06
CA ARG A 209 -13.52 5.64 10.44
C ARG A 209 -14.18 6.76 11.25
N SER A 210 -15.27 6.49 11.96
CA SER A 210 -15.96 7.51 12.77
C SER A 210 -15.25 7.84 14.09
N THR A 211 -14.38 6.95 14.60
CA THR A 211 -13.75 7.09 15.91
C THR A 211 -12.24 7.30 15.87
N THR A 212 -11.60 7.03 14.74
CA THR A 212 -10.13 7.11 14.62
C THR A 212 -9.67 8.56 14.57
N GLU A 213 -8.70 8.90 15.43
CA GLU A 213 -8.03 10.20 15.44
C GLU A 213 -6.70 10.14 14.67
N LEU A 214 -5.71 9.43 15.20
CA LEU A 214 -4.37 9.26 14.62
C LEU A 214 -3.89 7.83 14.85
N ILE A 215 -2.95 7.36 14.02
CA ILE A 215 -2.29 6.07 14.21
C ILE A 215 -0.96 6.29 14.93
N ALA A 216 -0.79 5.64 16.08
CA ALA A 216 0.42 5.74 16.89
C ALA A 216 1.49 4.74 16.41
N TYR A 217 2.35 5.15 15.48
CA TYR A 217 3.54 4.37 15.13
C TYR A 217 4.64 4.51 16.18
N ILE A 218 5.28 3.40 16.53
CA ILE A 218 6.33 3.31 17.56
C ILE A 218 7.43 2.39 17.04
N ALA A 219 8.66 2.88 16.99
CA ALA A 219 9.85 2.09 16.66
C ALA A 219 10.88 2.24 17.79
N PRO A 220 10.86 1.35 18.82
CA PRO A 220 11.75 1.44 19.98
C PRO A 220 13.15 0.87 19.70
N PHE A 221 13.62 0.99 18.46
CA PHE A 221 14.89 0.45 17.99
C PHE A 221 15.45 1.32 16.86
N GLU A 222 16.75 1.23 16.64
CA GLU A 222 17.40 1.85 15.48
C GLU A 222 17.48 0.83 14.32
N TRP A 223 17.24 1.32 13.12
CA TRP A 223 17.53 0.60 11.88
C TRP A 223 18.79 1.19 11.23
N GLY A 224 19.66 0.31 10.73
CA GLY A 224 20.91 0.75 10.09
C GLY A 224 20.64 1.37 8.71
N PRO A 225 21.64 2.04 8.12
CA PRO A 225 21.49 2.65 6.81
C PRO A 225 21.35 1.61 5.70
N VAL A 226 21.02 2.08 4.50
CA VAL A 226 21.11 1.31 3.26
C VAL A 226 22.57 0.85 3.01
N LEU A 227 22.81 -0.47 2.90
CA LEU A 227 24.15 -1.08 2.79
C LEU A 227 24.54 -1.48 1.35
N VAL A 228 24.17 -0.68 0.34
CA VAL A 228 24.53 -1.00 -1.05
C VAL A 228 26.01 -0.70 -1.30
N SER A 229 26.82 -1.77 -1.48
CA SER A 229 28.22 -1.66 -1.89
C SER A 229 28.41 -2.17 -3.31
N ASN A 230 28.71 -1.28 -4.26
CA ASN A 230 29.05 -1.64 -5.64
C ASN A 230 30.52 -2.08 -5.80
N SER A 231 31.22 -2.41 -4.70
CA SER A 231 32.60 -2.86 -4.77
C SER A 231 32.67 -4.28 -5.34
N ALA A 232 33.65 -4.53 -6.22
CA ALA A 232 33.88 -5.87 -6.77
C ALA A 232 34.10 -6.93 -5.68
N HIS A 233 34.65 -6.52 -4.53
CA HIS A 233 34.84 -7.39 -3.37
C HIS A 233 33.50 -7.84 -2.77
N TYR A 234 32.58 -6.90 -2.52
CA TYR A 234 31.24 -7.18 -2.00
C TYR A 234 30.47 -8.16 -2.90
N ILE A 235 30.51 -7.98 -4.22
CA ILE A 235 29.84 -8.87 -5.19
C ILE A 235 30.32 -10.33 -5.06
N THR A 236 31.56 -10.55 -4.60
CA THR A 236 32.14 -11.89 -4.45
C THR A 236 32.00 -12.49 -3.05
N SER A 237 31.84 -11.67 -2.02
CA SER A 237 31.86 -12.11 -0.61
C SER A 237 30.52 -11.98 0.12
N ALA A 238 29.56 -11.24 -0.43
CA ALA A 238 28.25 -11.07 0.18
C ALA A 238 27.50 -12.42 0.29
N PRO A 239 26.81 -12.68 1.40
CA PRO A 239 25.99 -13.88 1.53
C PRO A 239 24.92 -13.94 0.45
N ARG A 240 24.74 -15.12 -0.14
CA ARG A 240 23.73 -15.35 -1.17
C ARG A 240 22.37 -15.63 -0.55
N VAL A 241 21.34 -15.03 -1.15
CA VAL A 241 19.94 -15.36 -0.88
C VAL A 241 19.28 -15.83 -2.18
N ALA A 242 18.54 -16.94 -2.10
CA ALA A 242 17.71 -17.40 -3.20
C ALA A 242 16.33 -16.73 -3.09
N ILE A 243 16.01 -15.89 -4.05
CA ILE A 243 14.68 -15.30 -4.23
C ILE A 243 13.87 -16.29 -5.06
N ILE A 244 13.09 -17.12 -4.38
CA ILE A 244 12.38 -18.24 -5.00
C ILE A 244 11.01 -17.77 -5.50
N ARG A 245 10.77 -17.93 -6.81
CA ARG A 245 9.51 -17.58 -7.48
C ARG A 245 8.98 -18.67 -8.39
N GLU A 246 7.68 -18.61 -8.65
CA GLU A 246 6.94 -19.49 -9.55
C GLU A 246 6.22 -18.67 -10.64
N GLU A 247 5.73 -19.34 -11.69
CA GLU A 247 4.73 -18.79 -12.61
C GLU A 247 3.62 -18.04 -11.85
N GLY A 248 3.43 -16.76 -12.17
CA GLY A 248 2.39 -15.92 -11.56
C GLY A 248 2.82 -15.17 -10.28
N SER A 249 4.00 -15.47 -9.73
CA SER A 249 4.63 -14.63 -8.72
C SER A 249 4.93 -13.23 -9.29
N ASN A 250 4.84 -12.19 -8.44
CA ASN A 250 5.07 -10.81 -8.88
C ASN A 250 5.73 -9.89 -7.84
N GLY A 251 6.12 -10.45 -6.68
CA GLY A 251 6.80 -9.71 -5.60
C GLY A 251 8.30 -9.94 -5.52
N ASP A 252 8.93 -10.44 -6.58
CA ASP A 252 10.33 -10.86 -6.58
C ASP A 252 11.32 -9.68 -6.61
N ARG A 253 10.99 -8.59 -7.30
CA ARG A 253 11.91 -7.47 -7.52
C ARG A 253 12.12 -6.64 -6.25
N GLU A 254 11.04 -6.31 -5.55
CA GLU A 254 11.09 -5.59 -4.29
C GLU A 254 11.73 -6.43 -3.18
N MET A 255 11.47 -7.75 -3.15
CA MET A 255 12.14 -8.68 -2.25
C MET A 255 13.65 -8.70 -2.51
N ALA A 256 14.06 -8.85 -3.77
CA ALA A 256 15.47 -8.81 -4.15
C ALA A 256 16.13 -7.48 -3.77
N ALA A 257 15.44 -6.35 -3.96
CA ALA A 257 15.93 -5.03 -3.58
C ALA A 257 16.12 -4.89 -2.06
N ALA A 258 15.15 -5.35 -1.26
CA ALA A 258 15.24 -5.33 0.19
C ALA A 258 16.46 -6.11 0.71
N PHE A 259 16.68 -7.31 0.18
CA PHE A 259 17.87 -8.10 0.51
C PHE A 259 19.17 -7.45 0.02
N ALA A 260 19.21 -6.90 -1.19
CA ALA A 260 20.39 -6.23 -1.73
C ALA A 260 20.81 -5.03 -0.86
N ILE A 261 19.83 -4.22 -0.46
CA ILE A 261 20.02 -3.05 0.40
C ILE A 261 20.42 -3.44 1.83
N ALA A 262 20.04 -4.63 2.30
CA ALA A 262 20.47 -5.15 3.59
C ALA A 262 21.88 -5.78 3.60
N GLY A 263 22.53 -5.93 2.43
CA GLY A 263 23.89 -6.47 2.35
C GLY A 263 24.01 -7.83 1.64
N PHE A 264 22.92 -8.41 1.13
CA PHE A 264 22.96 -9.72 0.46
C PHE A 264 23.24 -9.62 -1.04
N GLN A 265 23.64 -10.76 -1.61
CA GLN A 265 23.61 -11.01 -3.05
C GLN A 265 22.32 -11.79 -3.41
N PRO A 266 21.27 -11.14 -3.93
CA PRO A 266 20.06 -11.82 -4.36
C PRO A 266 20.27 -12.58 -5.67
N HIS A 267 19.82 -13.84 -5.71
CA HIS A 267 19.75 -14.65 -6.92
C HIS A 267 18.29 -14.92 -7.24
N ASP A 268 17.85 -14.60 -8.46
CA ASP A 268 16.58 -15.05 -9.00
C ASP A 268 16.63 -16.56 -9.21
N VAL A 269 15.79 -17.31 -8.49
CA VAL A 269 15.72 -18.77 -8.56
C VAL A 269 14.28 -19.17 -8.85
N THR A 270 14.03 -19.65 -10.06
CA THR A 270 12.69 -20.11 -10.44
C THR A 270 12.49 -21.57 -10.05
N MET A 271 11.23 -21.98 -9.91
CA MET A 271 10.90 -23.40 -9.79
C MET A 271 11.40 -24.22 -10.99
N THR A 272 11.49 -23.61 -12.18
CA THR A 272 12.07 -24.25 -13.38
C THR A 272 13.57 -24.50 -13.23
N ASP A 273 14.33 -23.60 -12.60
CA ASP A 273 15.75 -23.80 -12.34
C ASP A 273 15.99 -24.97 -11.37
N LEU A 274 15.18 -25.05 -10.31
CA LEU A 274 15.23 -26.14 -9.33
C LEU A 274 14.85 -27.50 -9.98
N LEU A 275 13.87 -27.49 -10.89
CA LEU A 275 13.56 -28.66 -11.72
C LEU A 275 14.71 -29.02 -12.68
N GLY A 276 15.43 -28.03 -13.18
CA GLY A 276 16.61 -28.15 -14.02
C GLY A 276 17.87 -28.62 -13.30
N GLY A 277 17.82 -28.81 -11.98
CA GLY A 277 18.92 -29.31 -11.15
C GLY A 277 19.71 -28.25 -10.40
N HIS A 278 19.25 -26.99 -10.38
CA HIS A 278 19.82 -25.98 -9.49
C HIS A 278 19.62 -26.37 -8.02
N THR A 279 20.64 -26.20 -7.18
CA THR A 279 20.60 -26.61 -5.77
C THR A 279 20.55 -25.42 -4.82
N LEU A 280 19.87 -25.63 -3.69
CA LEU A 280 19.77 -24.71 -2.57
C LEU A 280 20.96 -24.79 -1.60
N GLU A 281 21.86 -25.77 -1.77
CA GLU A 281 23.06 -25.99 -0.94
C GLU A 281 23.93 -24.73 -0.81
N GLN A 282 24.09 -23.97 -1.90
CA GLN A 282 24.91 -22.75 -1.94
C GLN A 282 24.29 -21.54 -1.23
N TYR A 283 23.05 -21.65 -0.77
CA TYR A 283 22.34 -20.57 -0.07
C TYR A 283 22.22 -20.88 1.41
N ARG A 284 22.26 -19.82 2.20
CA ARG A 284 21.90 -19.87 3.63
C ARG A 284 20.59 -19.15 3.94
N VAL A 285 20.06 -18.41 2.96
CA VAL A 285 18.76 -17.75 3.07
C VAL A 285 17.94 -18.07 1.82
N VAL A 286 16.68 -18.44 2.02
CA VAL A 286 15.67 -18.52 0.95
C VAL A 286 14.51 -17.58 1.27
N ALA A 287 14.03 -16.87 0.25
CA ALA A 287 12.88 -16.00 0.35
C ALA A 287 11.81 -16.44 -0.65
N PHE A 288 10.60 -16.74 -0.17
CA PHE A 288 9.44 -17.04 -1.02
C PHE A 288 8.64 -15.77 -1.25
N VAL A 289 8.57 -15.36 -2.51
CA VAL A 289 8.00 -14.07 -2.91
C VAL A 289 6.47 -14.06 -2.88
N GLY A 290 5.89 -12.87 -2.84
CA GLY A 290 4.46 -12.67 -3.01
C GLY A 290 3.99 -12.79 -4.47
N GLY A 291 2.67 -12.73 -4.66
CA GLY A 291 2.02 -12.74 -5.96
C GLY A 291 0.85 -13.73 -6.03
N PHE A 292 0.59 -14.25 -7.23
CA PHE A 292 -0.53 -15.15 -7.48
C PHE A 292 -0.01 -16.36 -8.25
N SER A 293 0.76 -17.22 -7.59
CA SER A 293 1.30 -18.40 -8.28
C SER A 293 0.17 -19.24 -8.89
N TYR A 294 0.30 -19.57 -10.18
CA TYR A 294 -0.78 -20.18 -10.99
C TYR A 294 -2.13 -19.41 -10.95
N ALA A 295 -2.07 -18.08 -10.82
CA ALA A 295 -3.23 -17.19 -10.64
C ALA A 295 -4.13 -17.58 -9.46
N ASP A 296 -3.56 -18.25 -8.44
CA ASP A 296 -4.25 -18.82 -7.29
C ASP A 296 -5.38 -19.80 -7.64
N VAL A 297 -5.37 -20.37 -8.85
CA VAL A 297 -6.31 -21.41 -9.25
C VAL A 297 -6.12 -22.65 -8.38
N LEU A 298 -7.22 -23.24 -7.91
CA LEU A 298 -7.28 -24.30 -6.89
C LEU A 298 -6.99 -23.81 -5.45
N GLY A 299 -6.78 -22.51 -5.25
CA GLY A 299 -6.50 -21.85 -3.97
C GLY A 299 -5.04 -21.40 -3.89
N SER A 300 -4.79 -20.29 -3.18
CA SER A 300 -3.51 -19.60 -3.24
C SER A 300 -2.33 -20.47 -2.81
N ALA A 301 -1.26 -20.41 -3.60
CA ALA A 301 -0.01 -21.18 -3.49
C ALA A 301 -0.16 -22.72 -3.45
N LYS A 302 -1.35 -23.29 -3.66
CA LYS A 302 -1.52 -24.76 -3.66
C LYS A 302 -0.83 -25.42 -4.84
N GLY A 303 -0.91 -24.81 -6.03
CA GLY A 303 -0.18 -25.28 -7.22
C GLY A 303 1.33 -25.28 -6.98
N TRP A 304 1.86 -24.19 -6.39
CA TRP A 304 3.26 -24.07 -6.04
C TRP A 304 3.69 -25.11 -5.00
N ALA A 305 2.90 -25.28 -3.93
CA ALA A 305 3.15 -26.31 -2.92
C ALA A 305 3.10 -27.73 -3.51
N ALA A 306 2.17 -27.99 -4.44
CA ALA A 306 2.05 -29.28 -5.14
C ALA A 306 3.27 -29.56 -6.03
N ALA A 307 3.77 -28.56 -6.76
CA ALA A 307 4.99 -28.67 -7.57
C ALA A 307 6.20 -29.09 -6.72
N ILE A 308 6.32 -28.54 -5.50
CA ILE A 308 7.38 -28.91 -4.56
C ILE A 308 7.14 -30.29 -3.95
N ARG A 309 5.91 -30.59 -3.48
CA ARG A 309 5.61 -31.81 -2.73
C ARG A 309 5.62 -33.07 -3.58
N TYR A 310 5.16 -32.99 -4.82
CA TYR A 310 4.99 -34.17 -5.68
C TYR A 310 6.16 -34.41 -6.63
N ASN A 311 7.08 -33.45 -6.77
CA ASN A 311 8.34 -33.69 -7.45
C ASN A 311 9.40 -34.17 -6.44
N PRO A 312 9.92 -35.41 -6.55
CA PRO A 312 10.84 -35.96 -5.55
C PRO A 312 12.18 -35.23 -5.48
N VAL A 313 12.68 -34.66 -6.59
CA VAL A 313 13.96 -33.94 -6.63
C VAL A 313 13.82 -32.62 -5.88
N VAL A 314 12.83 -31.82 -6.25
CA VAL A 314 12.55 -30.51 -5.63
C VAL A 314 12.19 -30.68 -4.16
N ARG A 315 11.33 -31.66 -3.82
CA ARG A 315 10.96 -31.96 -2.44
C ARG A 315 12.18 -32.22 -1.56
N LEU A 316 13.09 -33.08 -2.02
CA LEU A 316 14.30 -33.42 -1.26
C LEU A 316 15.21 -32.22 -1.08
N GLU A 317 15.29 -31.35 -2.08
CA GLU A 317 16.11 -30.14 -2.00
C GLU A 317 15.59 -29.15 -0.94
N PHE A 318 14.27 -28.91 -0.92
CA PHE A 318 13.65 -28.07 0.10
C PHE A 318 13.77 -28.68 1.51
N LEU A 319 13.60 -30.00 1.65
CA LEU A 319 13.77 -30.68 2.94
C LEU A 319 15.22 -30.57 3.44
N ARG A 320 16.22 -30.76 2.56
CA ARG A 320 17.63 -30.58 2.91
C ARG A 320 17.90 -29.16 3.41
N PHE A 321 17.37 -28.15 2.71
CA PHE A 321 17.52 -26.76 3.13
C PHE A 321 16.86 -26.49 4.48
N GLN A 322 15.64 -26.98 4.70
CA GLN A 322 14.88 -26.77 5.94
C GLN A 322 15.56 -27.41 7.17
N HIS A 323 16.15 -28.59 7.00
CA HIS A 323 16.80 -29.33 8.11
C HIS A 323 18.18 -28.81 8.49
N ARG A 324 18.83 -28.03 7.61
CA ARG A 324 20.08 -27.35 7.94
C ARG A 324 19.83 -26.37 9.09
N ARG A 325 20.76 -26.31 10.05
CA ARG A 325 20.66 -25.41 11.21
C ARG A 325 21.27 -24.03 10.95
N ASP A 326 22.01 -23.90 9.86
CA ASP A 326 22.70 -22.68 9.41
C ASP A 326 21.89 -21.90 8.37
N THR A 327 20.58 -22.20 8.23
CA THR A 327 19.68 -21.61 7.23
C THR A 327 18.55 -20.79 7.83
N LEU A 328 18.15 -19.72 7.13
CA LEU A 328 16.95 -18.91 7.40
C LEU A 328 15.99 -18.96 6.21
N SER A 329 14.69 -18.83 6.49
CA SER A 329 13.66 -18.71 5.45
C SER A 329 12.65 -17.61 5.75
N PHE A 330 12.28 -16.84 4.74
CA PHE A 330 11.20 -15.86 4.83
C PHE A 330 10.16 -16.11 3.72
N GLY A 331 8.88 -16.09 4.07
CA GLY A 331 7.80 -16.18 3.10
C GLY A 331 6.82 -15.03 3.30
N VAL A 332 6.57 -14.27 2.25
CA VAL A 332 5.65 -13.12 2.27
C VAL A 332 4.42 -13.39 1.42
N CYS A 333 3.22 -13.05 1.90
CA CYS A 333 1.95 -13.21 1.18
C CYS A 333 1.79 -14.62 0.56
N ASN A 334 1.96 -14.79 -0.76
CA ASN A 334 1.92 -16.10 -1.43
C ASN A 334 3.02 -17.07 -0.95
N GLY A 335 4.19 -16.53 -0.61
CA GLY A 335 5.26 -17.29 0.06
C GLY A 335 4.90 -17.70 1.49
N CYS A 336 4.12 -16.91 2.22
CA CYS A 336 3.59 -17.30 3.54
C CYS A 336 2.59 -18.46 3.41
N GLN A 337 1.68 -18.37 2.43
CA GLN A 337 0.74 -19.45 2.11
C GLN A 337 1.49 -20.73 1.72
N LEU A 338 2.54 -20.62 0.90
CA LEU A 338 3.40 -21.75 0.55
C LEU A 338 4.03 -22.38 1.79
N MET A 339 4.65 -21.59 2.66
CA MET A 339 5.30 -22.10 3.88
C MET A 339 4.30 -22.81 4.82
N ALA A 340 3.08 -22.28 4.95
CA ALA A 340 2.01 -22.93 5.68
C ALA A 340 1.62 -24.26 5.04
N HIS A 341 1.40 -24.29 3.72
CA HIS A 341 1.13 -25.55 3.00
C HIS A 341 2.26 -26.55 3.17
N LEU A 342 3.53 -26.15 3.10
CA LEU A 342 4.68 -27.05 3.28
C LEU A 342 4.89 -27.50 4.72
N GLY A 343 4.25 -26.86 5.71
CA GLY A 343 4.45 -27.16 7.13
C GLY A 343 5.74 -26.57 7.70
N TRP A 344 6.31 -25.54 7.07
CA TRP A 344 7.52 -24.86 7.58
C TRP A 344 7.23 -24.00 8.81
N ILE A 345 5.97 -23.61 8.96
CA ILE A 345 5.42 -22.93 10.14
C ILE A 345 4.15 -23.66 10.58
N GLY A 346 3.86 -23.60 11.88
CA GLY A 346 2.63 -24.18 12.43
C GLY A 346 2.47 -25.67 12.16
N GLU A 347 3.57 -26.44 12.22
CA GLU A 347 3.49 -27.89 12.29
C GLU A 347 2.95 -28.30 13.67
N TYR A 348 1.97 -29.21 13.69
CA TYR A 348 1.42 -29.75 14.94
C TYR A 348 1.15 -31.24 14.74
N GLU A 349 1.67 -32.05 15.67
CA GLU A 349 1.62 -33.52 15.59
C GLU A 349 2.19 -34.09 14.27
N GLY A 350 3.31 -33.53 13.79
CA GLY A 350 4.02 -34.04 12.62
C GLY A 350 3.39 -33.67 11.27
N ALA A 351 2.46 -32.71 11.23
CA ALA A 351 1.77 -32.33 9.99
C ALA A 351 1.39 -30.84 9.94
N PRO A 352 1.29 -30.25 8.73
CA PRO A 352 0.90 -28.84 8.55
C PRO A 352 -0.47 -28.54 9.14
N SER A 353 -0.54 -27.61 10.10
CA SER A 353 -1.76 -27.37 10.87
C SER A 353 -2.28 -25.94 10.82
N VAL A 354 -1.53 -25.05 10.15
CA VAL A 354 -1.91 -23.69 9.80
C VAL A 354 -2.26 -23.63 8.32
N PHE A 355 -3.33 -22.91 7.98
CA PHE A 355 -3.79 -22.69 6.62
C PHE A 355 -4.20 -21.24 6.44
N LEU A 356 -4.20 -20.76 5.20
CA LEU A 356 -4.68 -19.44 4.84
C LEU A 356 -5.98 -19.62 4.04
N ALA A 357 -7.02 -18.90 4.45
CA ALA A 357 -8.34 -18.92 3.84
C ALA A 357 -8.73 -17.54 3.31
N GLU A 358 -9.81 -17.50 2.55
CA GLU A 358 -10.44 -16.25 2.12
C GLU A 358 -10.64 -15.28 3.29
N ASN A 359 -10.39 -14.00 3.02
CA ASN A 359 -10.62 -12.91 3.97
C ASN A 359 -12.08 -12.91 4.43
N ARG A 360 -12.33 -12.57 5.71
CA ARG A 360 -13.70 -12.47 6.25
C ARG A 360 -14.59 -11.50 5.45
N CYS A 361 -14.01 -10.44 4.90
CA CYS A 361 -14.72 -9.45 4.10
C CYS A 361 -15.23 -9.99 2.74
N GLY A 362 -14.74 -11.16 2.29
CA GLY A 362 -15.08 -11.74 0.99
C GLY A 362 -14.39 -11.07 -0.20
N ARG A 363 -13.38 -10.23 0.03
CA ARG A 363 -12.70 -9.45 -1.00
C ARG A 363 -11.19 -9.50 -0.88
N PHE A 364 -10.54 -9.17 -1.99
CA PHE A 364 -9.13 -8.77 -1.99
C PHE A 364 -8.97 -7.44 -1.24
N GLU A 365 -8.09 -7.42 -0.25
CA GLU A 365 -7.76 -6.24 0.52
C GLU A 365 -6.39 -5.72 0.11
N SER A 366 -6.33 -4.43 -0.25
CA SER A 366 -5.12 -3.68 -0.50
C SER A 366 -5.10 -2.46 0.42
N SER A 367 -4.52 -2.60 1.59
CA SER A 367 -4.57 -1.58 2.64
C SER A 367 -3.23 -1.40 3.33
N PHE A 368 -3.01 -0.22 3.89
CA PHE A 368 -1.88 0.05 4.77
C PHE A 368 -2.42 0.25 6.19
N GLY A 369 -1.92 -0.53 7.15
CA GLY A 369 -2.41 -0.49 8.52
C GLY A 369 -1.31 -0.80 9.52
N PRO A 370 -1.54 -0.46 10.81
CA PRO A 370 -0.56 -0.72 11.84
C PRO A 370 -0.53 -2.21 12.22
N VAL A 371 0.68 -2.72 12.42
CA VAL A 371 0.94 -4.04 13.00
C VAL A 371 1.87 -3.90 14.19
N ARG A 372 1.71 -4.77 15.18
CA ARG A 372 2.61 -4.87 16.33
C ARG A 372 3.50 -6.10 16.24
N ILE A 373 4.79 -5.90 16.49
CA ILE A 373 5.77 -6.98 16.56
C ILE A 373 5.76 -7.55 17.99
N GLU A 374 5.53 -8.85 18.11
CA GLU A 374 5.46 -9.55 19.38
C GLU A 374 6.82 -10.11 19.80
N GLN A 375 6.99 -10.34 21.10
CA GLN A 375 8.09 -11.19 21.57
C GLN A 375 7.91 -12.60 21.04
N SER A 376 8.88 -13.05 20.24
CA SER A 376 8.88 -14.37 19.61
C SER A 376 10.31 -14.93 19.48
N PRO A 377 10.47 -16.23 19.17
CA PRO A 377 11.77 -16.80 18.80
C PRO A 377 12.33 -16.27 17.47
N SER A 378 11.55 -15.51 16.69
CA SER A 378 11.91 -15.16 15.31
C SER A 378 13.23 -14.40 15.23
N ILE A 379 14.22 -15.01 14.57
CA ILE A 379 15.53 -14.39 14.33
C ILE A 379 15.38 -13.13 13.48
N TRP A 380 14.44 -13.15 12.53
CA TRP A 380 14.12 -12.05 11.63
C TRP A 380 13.68 -10.79 12.37
N LEU A 381 12.96 -10.93 13.49
CA LEU A 381 12.34 -9.81 14.22
C LEU A 381 13.03 -9.50 15.55
N ARG A 382 14.22 -10.06 15.77
CA ARG A 382 15.00 -9.88 17.00
C ARG A 382 15.30 -8.39 17.24
N GLY A 383 14.99 -7.89 18.43
CA GLY A 383 15.21 -6.49 18.80
C GLY A 383 14.18 -5.51 18.22
N MET A 384 13.12 -6.01 17.58
CA MET A 384 12.01 -5.21 17.06
C MET A 384 10.74 -5.33 17.91
N GLU A 385 10.78 -6.08 19.02
CA GLU A 385 9.63 -6.38 19.87
C GLU A 385 9.01 -5.11 20.47
N GLY A 386 7.68 -5.06 20.48
CA GLY A 386 6.92 -3.90 21.00
C GLY A 386 6.77 -2.75 20.00
N ALA A 387 7.39 -2.83 18.82
CA ALA A 387 7.17 -1.85 17.77
C ALA A 387 5.75 -1.93 17.20
N VAL A 388 5.20 -0.77 16.85
CA VAL A 388 3.96 -0.59 16.10
C VAL A 388 4.30 0.11 14.80
N LEU A 389 4.24 -0.62 13.69
CA LEU A 389 4.74 -0.17 12.39
C LEU A 389 3.64 -0.28 11.34
N GLY A 390 3.61 0.65 10.39
CA GLY A 390 2.73 0.55 9.24
C GLY A 390 3.22 -0.53 8.27
N LEU A 391 2.29 -1.27 7.68
CA LEU A 391 2.62 -2.36 6.77
C LEU A 391 1.50 -2.60 5.74
N TRP A 392 1.90 -2.87 4.49
CA TRP A 392 0.97 -3.16 3.40
C TRP A 392 0.38 -4.57 3.52
N SER A 393 -0.94 -4.69 3.46
CA SER A 393 -1.67 -5.93 3.23
C SER A 393 -2.18 -5.94 1.80
N SER A 394 -1.97 -7.02 1.05
CA SER A 394 -2.36 -7.14 -0.37
C SER A 394 -2.71 -8.59 -0.69
N HIS A 395 -3.89 -9.04 -0.27
CA HIS A 395 -4.31 -10.46 -0.38
C HIS A 395 -5.83 -10.65 -0.38
N GLY A 396 -6.31 -11.69 -1.06
CA GLY A 396 -7.69 -12.20 -0.96
C GLY A 396 -7.84 -13.42 -0.06
N GLU A 397 -6.78 -14.21 0.11
CA GLU A 397 -6.72 -15.40 0.95
C GLU A 397 -5.66 -15.26 2.06
N GLY A 398 -5.81 -14.25 2.92
CA GLY A 398 -4.83 -13.96 3.98
C GLY A 398 -5.23 -14.36 5.39
N ARG A 399 -6.39 -15.00 5.57
CA ARG A 399 -6.90 -15.31 6.90
C ARG A 399 -6.24 -16.57 7.47
N PHE A 400 -5.45 -16.44 8.52
CA PHE A 400 -4.92 -17.57 9.27
C PHE A 400 -6.06 -18.38 9.89
N THR A 401 -6.08 -19.66 9.55
CA THR A 401 -7.00 -20.67 10.06
C THR A 401 -6.21 -21.89 10.50
N TYR A 402 -6.81 -22.70 11.37
CA TYR A 402 -6.09 -23.74 12.10
C TYR A 402 -6.87 -25.05 12.01
N ARG A 403 -6.14 -26.18 11.96
CA ARG A 403 -6.75 -27.52 11.98
C ARG A 403 -7.65 -27.73 13.21
N SER A 404 -7.27 -27.15 14.35
CA SER A 404 -8.06 -27.13 15.58
C SER A 404 -7.66 -25.94 16.46
N SER A 405 -8.50 -25.59 17.43
CA SER A 405 -8.20 -24.53 18.41
C SER A 405 -6.96 -24.82 19.29
N ASN A 406 -6.56 -26.08 19.40
CA ASN A 406 -5.34 -26.48 20.11
C ASN A 406 -4.08 -25.98 19.41
N VAL A 407 -4.08 -25.89 18.08
CA VAL A 407 -2.95 -25.38 17.29
C VAL A 407 -2.69 -23.91 17.64
N LEU A 408 -3.71 -23.06 17.59
CA LEU A 408 -3.57 -21.64 17.95
C LEU A 408 -3.13 -21.48 19.41
N SER A 409 -3.66 -22.31 20.31
CA SER A 409 -3.26 -22.33 21.72
C SER A 409 -1.78 -22.73 21.90
N ALA A 410 -1.29 -23.69 21.12
CA ALA A 410 0.11 -24.09 21.12
C ALA A 410 1.01 -22.98 20.57
N LEU A 411 0.65 -22.36 19.44
CA LEU A 411 1.38 -21.21 18.86
C LEU A 411 1.50 -20.05 19.85
N ARG A 412 0.43 -19.74 20.58
CA ARG A 412 0.44 -18.74 21.67
C ARG A 412 1.42 -19.12 22.77
N LYS A 413 1.33 -20.36 23.27
CA LYS A 413 2.16 -20.86 24.38
C LYS A 413 3.65 -20.90 24.01
N SER A 414 3.96 -21.22 22.76
CA SER A 414 5.33 -21.28 22.24
C SER A 414 5.82 -19.93 21.70
N HIS A 415 5.04 -18.85 21.84
CA HIS A 415 5.37 -17.50 21.35
C HIS A 415 5.70 -17.44 19.85
N GLN A 416 5.06 -18.29 19.03
CA GLN A 416 5.30 -18.35 17.59
C GLN A 416 4.49 -17.33 16.78
N ILE A 417 3.50 -16.67 17.38
CA ILE A 417 2.78 -15.55 16.77
C ILE A 417 3.68 -14.32 16.86
N ALA A 418 4.30 -13.94 15.74
CA ALA A 418 5.38 -12.97 15.72
C ALA A 418 4.93 -11.54 15.39
N VAL A 419 3.83 -11.40 14.64
CA VAL A 419 3.25 -10.09 14.28
C VAL A 419 1.74 -10.17 14.36
N ARG A 420 1.11 -9.09 14.85
CA ARG A 420 -0.34 -8.95 14.93
C ARG A 420 -0.84 -7.68 14.28
N TYR A 421 -2.01 -7.74 13.65
CA TYR A 421 -2.80 -6.57 13.30
C TYR A 421 -3.26 -5.86 14.55
N VAL A 422 -3.18 -4.53 14.56
CA VAL A 422 -3.56 -3.70 15.72
C VAL A 422 -4.44 -2.53 15.29
N ASP A 423 -5.11 -1.91 16.25
CA ASP A 423 -5.82 -0.65 16.04
C ASP A 423 -4.87 0.56 16.08
N SER A 424 -5.44 1.75 16.00
CA SER A 424 -4.74 3.04 16.04
C SER A 424 -3.92 3.28 17.31
N GLU A 425 -4.23 2.59 18.41
CA GLU A 425 -3.53 2.68 19.70
C GLU A 425 -2.50 1.56 19.90
N GLY A 426 -2.28 0.73 18.87
CA GLY A 426 -1.34 -0.38 18.91
C GLY A 426 -1.84 -1.61 19.66
N GLN A 427 -3.14 -1.72 19.94
CA GLN A 427 -3.74 -2.88 20.59
C GLN A 427 -4.24 -3.91 19.56
N PRO A 428 -4.02 -5.22 19.77
CA PRO A 428 -4.55 -6.26 18.87
C PRO A 428 -6.05 -6.10 18.64
N SER A 429 -6.46 -6.07 17.38
CA SER A 429 -7.85 -5.78 17.01
C SER A 429 -8.40 -6.78 16.00
N MET A 430 -9.61 -7.28 16.26
CA MET A 430 -10.35 -8.16 15.35
C MET A 430 -11.30 -7.39 14.41
N LYS A 431 -11.35 -6.06 14.53
CA LYS A 431 -12.23 -5.21 13.71
C LYS A 431 -11.64 -5.02 12.33
N TYR A 432 -12.48 -5.10 11.31
CA TYR A 432 -12.14 -4.65 9.98
C TYR A 432 -12.21 -3.10 9.91
N PRO A 433 -11.30 -2.42 9.22
CA PRO A 433 -10.19 -2.95 8.41
C PRO A 433 -8.86 -3.12 9.16
N TRP A 434 -8.78 -2.83 10.47
CA TRP A 434 -7.53 -2.99 11.24
C TRP A 434 -6.93 -4.39 11.10
N ASN A 435 -7.78 -5.41 11.18
CA ASN A 435 -7.48 -6.77 10.75
C ASN A 435 -8.18 -7.04 9.42
N PRO A 436 -7.48 -6.89 8.28
CA PRO A 436 -8.10 -6.87 6.95
C PRO A 436 -8.64 -8.24 6.52
N ASN A 437 -8.07 -9.33 7.04
CA ASN A 437 -8.48 -10.70 6.67
C ASN A 437 -9.37 -11.37 7.71
N GLY A 438 -9.46 -10.84 8.93
CA GLY A 438 -10.23 -11.44 10.03
C GLY A 438 -9.55 -12.65 10.67
N SER A 439 -8.21 -12.73 10.65
CA SER A 439 -7.45 -13.79 11.32
C SER A 439 -7.72 -13.78 12.82
N GLU A 440 -8.08 -14.93 13.40
CA GLU A 440 -8.25 -15.07 14.85
C GLU A 440 -6.98 -14.63 15.57
N ASP A 441 -7.13 -14.00 16.75
CA ASP A 441 -6.02 -13.48 17.54
C ASP A 441 -5.24 -12.35 16.85
N SER A 442 -5.81 -11.78 15.78
CA SER A 442 -5.19 -10.74 14.96
C SER A 442 -3.86 -11.16 14.34
N VAL A 443 -3.64 -12.46 14.10
CA VAL A 443 -2.36 -12.97 13.57
C VAL A 443 -2.06 -12.41 12.19
N ALA A 444 -0.87 -11.86 12.02
CA ALA A 444 -0.33 -11.40 10.74
C ALA A 444 0.93 -12.17 10.29
N ALA A 445 1.71 -12.71 11.26
CA ALA A 445 2.87 -13.54 10.97
C ALA A 445 3.09 -14.63 12.03
N ILE A 446 3.63 -15.78 11.59
CA ILE A 446 4.01 -16.91 12.44
C ILE A 446 5.46 -17.32 12.13
N CYS A 447 6.23 -17.68 13.15
CA CYS A 447 7.57 -18.26 13.00
C CYS A 447 7.64 -19.75 13.40
N SER A 448 8.68 -20.45 12.96
CA SER A 448 9.03 -21.79 13.44
C SER A 448 9.44 -21.77 14.91
N GLU A 449 9.37 -22.92 15.60
CA GLU A 449 9.75 -23.03 17.02
C GLU A 449 11.21 -22.60 17.29
N ASP A 450 12.10 -22.87 16.32
CA ASP A 450 13.51 -22.46 16.37
C ASP A 450 13.76 -21.04 15.82
N GLY A 451 12.71 -20.34 15.37
CA GLY A 451 12.77 -18.94 14.94
C GLY A 451 13.39 -18.67 13.56
N ARG A 452 13.93 -19.70 12.87
CA ARG A 452 14.66 -19.54 11.60
C ARG A 452 13.75 -19.28 10.41
N HIS A 453 12.51 -19.76 10.47
CA HIS A 453 11.53 -19.65 9.40
C HIS A 453 10.43 -18.67 9.82
N LEU A 454 10.20 -17.61 9.04
CA LEU A 454 9.15 -16.62 9.28
C LEU A 454 8.21 -16.57 8.07
N ALA A 455 6.91 -16.70 8.33
CA ALA A 455 5.86 -16.56 7.32
C ALA A 455 4.94 -15.39 7.71
N MET A 456 4.79 -14.43 6.82
CA MET A 456 4.07 -13.17 7.05
C MET A 456 3.12 -12.89 5.89
N MET A 457 1.85 -12.60 6.18
CA MET A 457 0.90 -12.18 5.14
C MET A 457 1.14 -10.76 4.61
N PRO A 458 1.36 -9.74 5.46
CA PRO A 458 1.64 -8.39 4.98
C PRO A 458 3.09 -8.24 4.47
N HIS A 459 3.35 -7.18 3.71
CA HIS A 459 4.51 -7.03 2.83
C HIS A 459 5.62 -6.14 3.42
N SER A 460 6.50 -6.71 4.26
CA SER A 460 7.71 -6.00 4.71
C SER A 460 8.70 -5.70 3.58
N ASP A 461 8.66 -6.50 2.51
CA ASP A 461 9.36 -6.28 1.24
C ASP A 461 8.81 -5.10 0.44
N ARG A 462 7.68 -4.50 0.83
CA ARG A 462 7.12 -3.27 0.24
C ARG A 462 7.10 -2.10 1.24
N SER A 463 7.82 -2.21 2.35
CA SER A 463 7.80 -1.20 3.43
C SER A 463 9.17 -0.94 4.05
N PHE A 464 10.26 -1.27 3.34
CA PHE A 464 11.63 -1.11 3.83
C PHE A 464 12.25 0.27 3.51
N LEU A 465 11.57 1.10 2.71
CA LEU A 465 11.93 2.51 2.46
C LEU A 465 10.78 3.45 2.86
N SER A 466 11.11 4.65 3.33
CA SER A 466 10.16 5.63 3.88
C SER A 466 9.11 6.08 2.86
N TRP A 467 9.51 6.28 1.60
CA TRP A 467 8.59 6.66 0.51
C TRP A 467 7.62 5.55 0.10
N GLN A 468 7.84 4.31 0.56
CA GLN A 468 6.90 3.21 0.35
C GLN A 468 5.74 3.25 1.35
N TRP A 469 5.84 4.04 2.41
CA TRP A 469 4.78 4.21 3.40
C TRP A 469 3.89 5.38 2.97
N PRO A 470 2.56 5.19 2.86
CA PRO A 470 1.64 6.27 2.50
C PRO A 470 1.50 7.29 3.64
N ASP A 471 1.72 6.85 4.88
CA ASP A 471 1.76 7.67 6.09
C ASP A 471 3.00 7.29 6.90
N TYR A 472 3.99 8.18 6.94
CA TYR A 472 5.29 7.96 7.58
C TYR A 472 5.57 9.08 8.60
N PRO A 473 5.97 8.75 9.85
CA PRO A 473 6.30 9.76 10.84
C PRO A 473 7.40 10.71 10.34
N ARG A 474 7.13 12.02 10.38
CA ARG A 474 8.05 13.05 9.86
C ARG A 474 9.41 13.03 10.57
N ASP A 475 9.42 12.71 11.85
CA ASP A 475 10.63 12.68 12.68
C ASP A 475 11.51 11.44 12.41
N TRP A 476 11.05 10.49 11.59
CA TRP A 476 11.80 9.29 11.21
C TRP A 476 12.48 9.41 9.85
N VAL A 477 12.32 10.54 9.15
CA VAL A 477 12.87 10.72 7.80
C VAL A 477 14.40 10.78 7.86
N SER A 478 15.04 9.84 7.15
CA SER A 478 16.50 9.78 6.99
C SER A 478 16.92 10.18 5.56
N GLU A 479 18.18 10.58 5.39
CA GLU A 479 18.74 10.95 4.07
C GLU A 479 18.72 9.79 3.06
N ASP A 480 18.89 8.56 3.53
CA ASP A 480 18.92 7.35 2.70
C ASP A 480 17.54 6.70 2.51
N CYS A 481 16.49 7.33 3.04
CA CYS A 481 15.11 6.86 2.98
C CYS A 481 14.88 5.48 3.62
N ALA A 482 15.75 4.98 4.49
CA ALA A 482 15.55 3.70 5.17
C ALA A 482 14.34 3.76 6.12
N ALA A 483 13.51 2.71 6.11
CA ALA A 483 12.37 2.54 7.03
C ALA A 483 12.61 1.40 8.03
N PRO A 484 11.85 1.34 9.14
CA PRO A 484 12.06 0.37 10.22
C PRO A 484 12.08 -1.10 9.76
N TRP A 485 11.27 -1.47 8.75
CA TRP A 485 11.25 -2.86 8.24
C TRP A 485 12.56 -3.30 7.57
N LEU A 486 13.46 -2.38 7.21
CA LEU A 486 14.80 -2.74 6.75
C LEU A 486 15.57 -3.52 7.83
N LYS A 487 15.32 -3.23 9.12
CA LYS A 487 15.93 -3.92 10.25
C LYS A 487 15.71 -5.43 10.21
N MET A 488 14.55 -5.88 9.72
CA MET A 488 14.24 -7.31 9.60
C MET A 488 15.23 -8.04 8.67
N PHE A 489 15.56 -7.43 7.54
CA PHE A 489 16.52 -7.99 6.59
C PHE A 489 17.96 -7.85 7.11
N GLN A 490 18.27 -6.76 7.82
CA GLN A 490 19.57 -6.58 8.50
C GLN A 490 19.77 -7.62 9.62
N ASN A 491 18.72 -8.01 10.35
CA ASN A 491 18.80 -9.07 11.35
C ASN A 491 19.17 -10.41 10.72
N ALA A 492 18.58 -10.75 9.57
CA ALA A 492 18.97 -11.93 8.81
C ALA A 492 20.43 -11.84 8.35
N TYR A 493 20.87 -10.67 7.87
CA TYR A 493 22.27 -10.45 7.48
C TYR A 493 23.24 -10.68 8.64
N SER A 494 22.99 -10.03 9.78
CA SER A 494 23.83 -10.16 10.98
C SER A 494 23.90 -11.61 11.46
N TRP A 495 22.78 -12.33 11.49
CA TRP A 495 22.77 -13.73 11.92
C TRP A 495 23.66 -14.61 11.03
N ILE A 496 23.66 -14.38 9.71
CA ILE A 496 24.48 -15.11 8.74
C ILE A 496 25.97 -14.76 8.87
N GLN A 497 26.32 -13.57 9.34
CA GLN A 497 27.71 -13.20 9.62
C GLN A 497 28.22 -13.80 10.92
N GLU A 498 27.34 -13.98 11.92
CA GLU A 498 27.69 -14.47 13.26
C GLU A 498 27.76 -16.01 13.37
N ASN A 499 27.09 -16.73 12.47
CA ASN A 499 26.99 -18.20 12.44
C ASN A 499 27.48 -18.72 11.11
#